data_AF-R6S9B7-F1
#
_entry.id   AF-R6S9B7-F1
#
_cell.length_a   1.000
_cell.length_b   1.000
_cell.length_c   1.000
_cell.angle_alpha   90.00
_cell.angle_beta   90.00
_cell.angle_gamma   90.00
#
_symmetry.space_group_name_H-M   'P 1'
#
loop_
_entity.id
_entity.type
_entity.pdbx_description
1 polymer ?
#
loop_
_entity_poly.entity_id
_entity_poly.type
_entity_poly.pdbx_seq_one_letter_code
_entity_poly.pdbx_strand_id
1 'polypeptide(L)'
;MVNLVFSDSANGILMHKRELFRIDKNSLCSIELYLHGGDISLPFDVKKRKDFYETGYCKRYCCTAQRQINKFSKMLKSDGEICIWLSRKCIDEYLGMLWTVYNYKNYAKNIFLCDCTELVDAIAYFSDIEIQTSPLKNRYKLTYNDIEQISEYWERLCNENTGLRILESGNPVSKPVNYFDRQIFEIAGNRFIDAMQLMGIMLAREESAFMLEFLTNRLYYLVKQNEFTVVQYGYIGRIKSFGFSIIKRTNPIYPKVKPEVLFTGQLKRICLESYNAPSALKKENNRVLQKLVITNNGKVRIYEYVIIEITAEDTNRKNIEPLRCVDIKTDKEKTDKIIKCFEQCFSGNYTLHKVAGYGEWNLRLTNNDGKITTIGGPLINEFDTQYGDLSEVVRTLLGCDDLFMFDKNRKQFDKRKKIDRWKR
;
A
#
# COMPACT_ATOMS: atom_id res chain seq x y z
N MET A 1 -14.13 -29.96 19.72
CA MET A 1 -12.91 -29.13 19.72
C MET A 1 -13.17 -27.89 18.88
N VAL A 2 -12.90 -26.70 19.42
CA VAL A 2 -12.95 -25.43 18.70
C VAL A 2 -11.57 -25.14 18.13
N ASN A 3 -11.49 -24.85 16.83
CA ASN A 3 -10.27 -24.46 16.14
C ASN A 3 -10.18 -22.94 16.12
N LEU A 4 -9.14 -22.37 16.73
CA LEU A 4 -8.96 -20.94 16.91
C LEU A 4 -7.78 -20.41 16.10
N VAL A 5 -7.98 -19.29 15.40
CA VAL A 5 -6.96 -18.51 14.67
C VAL A 5 -7.05 -17.02 14.99
N PHE A 6 -5.96 -16.29 14.82
CA PHE A 6 -5.89 -14.85 15.12
C PHE A 6 -5.63 -13.94 13.91
N SER A 7 -5.72 -14.47 12.69
CA SER A 7 -5.65 -13.68 11.47
C SER A 7 -6.72 -14.12 10.47
N ASP A 8 -7.31 -13.15 9.76
CA ASP A 8 -8.28 -13.43 8.69
C ASP A 8 -7.66 -14.23 7.53
N SER A 9 -6.37 -14.02 7.26
CA SER A 9 -5.60 -14.80 6.28
C SER A 9 -5.53 -16.29 6.66
N ALA A 10 -5.14 -16.60 7.91
CA ALA A 10 -5.12 -18.00 8.38
C ALA A 10 -6.53 -18.60 8.38
N ASN A 11 -7.54 -17.83 8.79
CA ASN A 11 -8.93 -18.26 8.75
C ASN A 11 -9.39 -18.62 7.32
N GLY A 12 -9.11 -17.76 6.33
CA GLY A 12 -9.46 -17.99 4.94
C GLY A 12 -8.88 -19.30 4.40
N ILE A 13 -7.63 -19.60 4.74
CA ILE A 13 -6.93 -20.77 4.22
C ILE A 13 -7.35 -22.05 4.93
N LEU A 14 -7.47 -22.03 6.27
CA LEU A 14 -8.01 -23.17 6.99
C LEU A 14 -9.44 -23.49 6.54
N MET A 15 -10.26 -22.49 6.21
CA MET A 15 -11.59 -22.70 5.63
C MET A 15 -11.55 -23.32 4.22
N HIS A 16 -10.64 -22.84 3.37
CA HIS A 16 -10.50 -23.31 1.99
C HIS A 16 -9.96 -24.75 1.94
N LYS A 17 -8.97 -25.07 2.77
CA LYS A 17 -8.31 -26.38 2.84
C LYS A 17 -8.81 -27.23 4.04
N ARG A 18 -10.01 -26.97 4.55
CA ARG A 18 -10.54 -27.60 5.78
C ARG A 18 -10.56 -29.13 5.74
N GLU A 19 -10.78 -29.74 4.57
CA GLU A 19 -10.80 -31.19 4.40
C GLU A 19 -9.39 -31.78 4.64
N LEU A 20 -8.36 -31.13 4.12
CA LEU A 20 -6.95 -31.51 4.33
C LEU A 20 -6.57 -31.45 5.80
N PHE A 21 -7.09 -30.43 6.51
CA PHE A 21 -6.84 -30.21 7.93
C PHE A 21 -7.87 -30.89 8.84
N ARG A 22 -8.84 -31.62 8.28
CA ARG A 22 -9.96 -32.25 9.00
C ARG A 22 -10.64 -31.31 10.01
N ILE A 23 -10.88 -30.07 9.57
CA ILE A 23 -11.56 -29.04 10.36
C ILE A 23 -13.02 -29.01 9.93
N ASP A 24 -13.93 -29.24 10.87
CA ASP A 24 -15.35 -28.95 10.65
C ASP A 24 -15.51 -27.42 10.53
N LYS A 25 -16.20 -26.97 9.49
CA LYS A 25 -16.55 -25.56 9.25
C LYS A 25 -17.21 -24.93 10.49
N ASN A 26 -18.04 -25.68 11.21
CA ASN A 26 -18.74 -25.19 12.40
C ASN A 26 -17.85 -25.15 13.65
N SER A 27 -16.62 -25.66 13.56
CA SER A 27 -15.65 -25.68 14.66
C SER A 27 -14.61 -24.57 14.57
N LEU A 28 -14.48 -23.87 13.42
CA LEU A 28 -13.48 -22.83 13.22
C LEU A 28 -13.97 -21.45 13.68
N CYS A 29 -13.13 -20.75 14.44
CA CYS A 29 -13.35 -19.40 14.90
C CYS A 29 -12.10 -18.55 14.67
N SER A 30 -12.28 -17.32 14.17
CA SER A 30 -11.23 -16.31 14.09
C SER A 30 -11.49 -15.20 15.11
N ILE A 31 -10.42 -14.71 15.74
CA ILE A 31 -10.46 -13.56 16.64
C ILE A 31 -9.27 -12.64 16.33
N GLU A 32 -9.55 -11.44 15.81
CA GLU A 32 -8.51 -10.46 15.47
C GLU A 32 -8.36 -9.45 16.61
N LEU A 33 -7.27 -9.58 17.37
CA LEU A 33 -7.07 -8.80 18.60
C LEU A 33 -6.02 -7.70 18.48
N TYR A 34 -5.09 -7.84 17.51
CA TYR A 34 -3.98 -6.92 17.28
C TYR A 34 -3.23 -6.60 18.58
N LEU A 35 -2.82 -7.64 19.31
CA LEU A 35 -2.20 -7.54 20.64
C LEU A 35 -0.75 -7.03 20.57
N HIS A 36 -0.15 -6.97 19.40
CA HIS A 36 1.17 -6.36 19.23
C HIS A 36 1.19 -4.89 19.67
N GLY A 37 0.06 -4.17 19.65
CA GLY A 37 0.00 -2.74 19.98
C GLY A 37 -0.97 -2.37 21.11
N GLY A 38 -0.61 -1.34 21.87
CA GLY A 38 -1.44 -0.74 22.92
C GLY A 38 -1.45 -1.51 24.25
N ASP A 39 -2.41 -1.17 25.11
CA ASP A 39 -2.62 -1.84 26.41
C ASP A 39 -3.17 -3.27 26.19
N ILE A 40 -2.46 -4.29 26.69
CA ILE A 40 -2.88 -5.69 26.59
C ILE A 40 -3.34 -6.28 27.92
N SER A 41 -3.26 -5.53 29.02
CA SER A 41 -3.75 -5.97 30.33
C SER A 41 -5.27 -6.17 30.33
N LEU A 42 -5.95 -5.40 29.46
CA LEU A 42 -7.38 -5.49 29.20
C LEU A 42 -7.63 -5.55 27.69
N PRO A 43 -7.27 -6.67 27.03
CA PRO A 43 -7.18 -6.74 25.58
C PRO A 43 -8.52 -6.56 24.85
N PHE A 44 -9.63 -6.66 25.59
CA PHE A 44 -11.02 -6.55 25.12
C PHE A 44 -11.77 -5.38 25.71
N ASP A 45 -11.12 -4.57 26.55
CA ASP A 45 -11.68 -3.26 26.86
C ASP A 45 -11.48 -2.36 25.64
N VAL A 46 -12.42 -2.52 24.72
CA VAL A 46 -12.56 -1.75 23.49
C VAL A 46 -12.45 -0.25 23.75
N LYS A 47 -12.93 0.24 24.90
CA LYS A 47 -12.85 1.67 25.26
C LYS A 47 -11.42 2.05 25.63
N LYS A 48 -10.71 1.20 26.39
CA LYS A 48 -9.29 1.45 26.75
C LYS A 48 -8.35 1.30 25.56
N ARG A 49 -8.66 0.41 24.62
CA ARG A 49 -7.89 0.22 23.37
C ARG A 49 -8.44 1.03 22.20
N LYS A 50 -9.35 1.97 22.46
CA LYS A 50 -10.02 2.80 21.45
C LYS A 50 -9.02 3.58 20.61
N ASP A 51 -7.97 4.13 21.22
CA ASP A 51 -6.97 4.90 20.48
C ASP A 51 -6.16 4.04 19.50
N PHE A 52 -6.04 2.74 19.76
CA PHE A 52 -5.42 1.80 18.84
C PHE A 52 -6.39 1.35 17.74
N TYR A 53 -7.66 1.10 18.09
CA TYR A 53 -8.68 0.67 17.14
C TYR A 53 -9.25 1.80 16.26
N GLU A 54 -9.31 3.04 16.75
CA GLU A 54 -9.95 4.18 16.07
C GLU A 54 -8.98 5.10 15.32
N THR A 55 -7.74 4.68 15.08
CA THR A 55 -6.89 5.35 14.09
C THR A 55 -7.48 5.19 12.69
N GLY A 56 -7.19 6.17 11.81
CA GLY A 56 -7.96 6.50 10.60
C GLY A 56 -8.29 5.37 9.61
N TYR A 57 -7.69 4.19 9.75
CA TYR A 57 -7.96 3.02 8.91
C TYR A 57 -9.20 2.22 9.34
N CYS A 58 -9.47 2.01 10.64
CA CYS A 58 -10.46 0.99 11.01
C CYS A 58 -11.25 1.20 12.32
N LYS A 59 -12.17 2.18 12.30
CA LYS A 59 -13.25 2.30 13.30
C LYS A 59 -14.13 1.05 13.51
N ARG A 60 -13.95 -0.03 12.74
CA ARG A 60 -14.77 -1.25 12.79
C ARG A 60 -14.17 -2.39 13.60
N TYR A 61 -12.88 -2.36 13.96
CA TYR A 61 -12.24 -3.53 14.58
C TYR A 61 -12.74 -3.84 15.97
N CYS A 62 -13.02 -2.82 16.79
CA CYS A 62 -13.38 -3.09 18.18
C CYS A 62 -14.75 -3.81 18.32
N CYS A 63 -15.74 -3.44 17.49
CA CYS A 63 -17.02 -4.15 17.42
C CYS A 63 -16.86 -5.57 16.86
N THR A 64 -15.94 -5.77 15.92
CA THR A 64 -15.64 -7.07 15.31
C THR A 64 -14.99 -8.02 16.32
N ALA A 65 -13.97 -7.57 17.04
CA ALA A 65 -13.27 -8.36 18.06
C ALA A 65 -14.24 -8.82 19.17
N GLN A 66 -15.06 -7.92 19.72
CA GLN A 66 -16.05 -8.29 20.74
C GLN A 66 -17.03 -9.35 20.23
N ARG A 67 -17.50 -9.22 18.98
CA ARG A 67 -18.40 -10.20 18.35
C ARG A 67 -17.72 -11.54 18.15
N GLN A 68 -16.45 -11.55 17.75
CA GLN A 68 -15.64 -12.76 17.55
C GLN A 68 -15.41 -13.50 18.87
N ILE A 69 -15.08 -12.79 19.95
CA ILE A 69 -14.92 -13.37 21.29
C ILE A 69 -16.24 -13.95 21.79
N ASN A 70 -17.34 -13.22 21.66
CA ASN A 70 -18.66 -13.71 22.05
C ASN A 70 -19.05 -14.96 21.26
N LYS A 71 -18.69 -15.03 19.97
CA LYS A 71 -18.89 -16.23 19.15
C LYS A 71 -18.03 -17.39 19.66
N PHE A 72 -16.74 -17.15 19.93
CA PHE A 72 -15.82 -18.17 20.45
C PHE A 72 -16.32 -18.75 21.77
N SER A 73 -16.70 -17.89 22.73
CA SER A 73 -17.24 -18.33 24.02
C SER A 73 -18.55 -19.12 23.88
N LYS A 74 -19.42 -18.80 22.89
CA LYS A 74 -20.62 -19.60 22.60
C LYS A 74 -20.31 -20.95 21.98
N MET A 75 -19.24 -21.05 21.18
CA MET A 75 -18.80 -22.31 20.58
C MET A 75 -18.14 -23.23 21.61
N LEU A 76 -17.47 -22.65 22.60
CA LEU A 76 -16.79 -23.38 23.66
C LEU A 76 -17.77 -23.76 24.78
N LYS A 77 -18.27 -25.00 24.72
CA LYS A 77 -19.00 -25.62 25.84
C LYS A 77 -18.08 -25.76 27.06
N SER A 78 -18.63 -25.82 28.28
CA SER A 78 -17.86 -26.20 29.47
C SER A 78 -17.19 -27.55 29.24
N ASP A 79 -15.93 -27.71 29.66
CA ASP A 79 -15.08 -28.87 29.36
C ASP A 79 -14.82 -29.11 27.86
N GLY A 80 -14.98 -28.07 27.04
CA GLY A 80 -14.61 -28.08 25.63
C GLY A 80 -13.10 -28.11 25.40
N GLU A 81 -12.69 -28.55 24.22
CA GLU A 81 -11.28 -28.54 23.80
C GLU A 81 -11.00 -27.39 22.84
N ILE A 82 -9.83 -26.76 22.96
CA ILE A 82 -9.37 -25.68 22.08
C ILE A 82 -8.15 -26.17 21.30
N CYS A 83 -8.12 -25.95 19.99
CA CYS A 83 -6.92 -26.12 19.15
C CYS A 83 -6.54 -24.77 18.57
N ILE A 84 -5.40 -24.24 19.01
CA ILE A 84 -4.88 -22.94 18.59
C ILE A 84 -3.96 -23.17 17.40
N TRP A 85 -4.29 -22.56 16.27
CA TRP A 85 -3.48 -22.59 15.04
C TRP A 85 -2.70 -21.29 14.95
N LEU A 86 -1.38 -21.39 14.89
CA LEU A 86 -0.51 -20.21 14.87
C LEU A 86 0.74 -20.40 14.03
N SER A 87 1.25 -19.29 13.54
CA SER A 87 2.62 -19.13 13.08
C SER A 87 3.45 -18.43 14.13
N ARG A 88 4.60 -19.01 14.46
CA ARG A 88 5.59 -18.39 15.36
C ARG A 88 6.25 -17.16 14.75
N LYS A 89 6.14 -16.97 13.42
CA LYS A 89 6.60 -15.76 12.73
C LYS A 89 5.62 -14.58 12.89
N CYS A 90 4.37 -14.84 13.29
CA CYS A 90 3.35 -13.80 13.43
C CYS A 90 3.17 -13.42 14.90
N ILE A 91 3.57 -12.19 15.26
CA ILE A 91 3.51 -11.69 16.65
C ILE A 91 2.08 -11.72 17.22
N ASP A 92 1.06 -11.36 16.43
CA ASP A 92 -0.33 -11.35 16.90
C ASP A 92 -0.88 -12.76 17.15
N GLU A 93 -0.50 -13.73 16.32
CA GLU A 93 -0.92 -15.12 16.53
C GLU A 93 -0.25 -15.72 17.76
N TYR A 94 1.02 -15.37 18.01
CA TYR A 94 1.70 -15.75 19.25
C TYR A 94 1.00 -15.10 20.46
N LEU A 95 0.80 -13.79 20.47
CA LEU A 95 0.15 -13.10 21.58
C LEU A 95 -1.30 -13.59 21.80
N GLY A 96 -2.03 -13.90 20.72
CA GLY A 96 -3.36 -14.51 20.79
C GLY A 96 -3.34 -15.90 21.44
N MET A 97 -2.30 -16.70 21.17
CA MET A 97 -2.07 -17.98 21.85
C MET A 97 -1.86 -17.78 23.34
N LEU A 98 -0.92 -16.90 23.74
CA LEU A 98 -0.65 -16.61 25.15
C LEU A 98 -1.93 -16.19 25.89
N TRP A 99 -2.67 -15.25 25.27
CA TRP A 99 -3.93 -14.77 25.79
C TRP A 99 -4.95 -15.90 26.00
N THR A 100 -5.11 -16.76 24.99
CA THR A 100 -6.12 -17.84 25.02
C THR A 100 -5.79 -18.83 26.12
N VAL A 101 -4.52 -19.24 26.23
CA VAL A 101 -4.08 -20.15 27.29
C VAL A 101 -4.35 -19.53 28.65
N TYR A 102 -3.94 -18.28 28.87
CA TYR A 102 -4.15 -17.59 30.14
C TYR A 102 -5.62 -17.51 30.56
N ASN A 103 -6.52 -17.17 29.64
CA ASN A 103 -7.92 -16.91 29.97
C ASN A 103 -8.78 -18.18 30.03
N TYR A 104 -8.39 -19.24 29.32
CA TYR A 104 -9.18 -20.46 29.21
C TYR A 104 -8.54 -21.67 29.89
N LYS A 105 -7.39 -21.53 30.57
CA LYS A 105 -6.72 -22.63 31.28
C LYS A 105 -7.59 -23.39 32.28
N ASN A 106 -8.54 -22.69 32.93
CA ASN A 106 -9.45 -23.27 33.93
C ASN A 106 -10.83 -23.62 33.37
N TYR A 107 -11.10 -23.33 32.09
CA TYR A 107 -12.41 -23.52 31.46
C TYR A 107 -12.39 -24.60 30.38
N ALA A 108 -11.29 -24.68 29.61
CA ALA A 108 -11.10 -25.71 28.61
C ALA A 108 -10.57 -26.99 29.25
N LYS A 109 -11.10 -28.14 28.84
CA LYS A 109 -10.62 -29.45 29.28
C LYS A 109 -9.19 -29.72 28.82
N ASN A 110 -8.91 -29.39 27.55
CA ASN A 110 -7.61 -29.55 26.91
C ASN A 110 -7.37 -28.38 25.96
N ILE A 111 -6.14 -27.89 25.93
CA ILE A 111 -5.66 -26.91 24.93
C ILE A 111 -4.56 -27.57 24.10
N PHE A 112 -4.69 -27.48 22.79
CA PHE A 112 -3.75 -27.98 21.80
C PHE A 112 -3.14 -26.81 21.04
N LEU A 113 -1.85 -26.90 20.73
CA LEU A 113 -1.17 -26.02 19.78
C LEU A 113 -0.96 -26.76 18.46
N CYS A 114 -1.22 -26.07 17.36
CA CYS A 114 -0.91 -26.53 16.02
C CYS A 114 -0.05 -25.47 15.34
N ASP A 115 1.25 -25.78 15.22
CA ASP A 115 2.21 -24.91 14.58
C ASP A 115 2.07 -25.03 13.05
N CYS A 116 1.70 -23.92 12.41
CA CYS A 116 1.60 -23.80 10.96
C CYS A 116 2.63 -22.81 10.38
N THR A 117 3.74 -22.55 11.09
CA THR A 117 4.78 -21.61 10.66
C THR A 117 5.32 -21.91 9.26
N GLU A 118 5.58 -23.19 8.96
CA GLU A 118 6.06 -23.64 7.64
C GLU A 118 5.02 -23.44 6.53
N LEU A 119 3.74 -23.32 6.89
CA LEU A 119 2.67 -23.08 5.95
C LEU A 119 2.53 -21.58 5.64
N VAL A 120 3.05 -20.66 6.46
CA VAL A 120 2.84 -19.22 6.28
C VAL A 120 3.40 -18.67 4.97
N ASP A 121 4.58 -19.15 4.56
CA ASP A 121 5.19 -18.75 3.29
C ASP A 121 4.38 -19.30 2.09
N ALA A 122 3.61 -20.38 2.30
CA ALA A 122 2.68 -20.94 1.31
C ALA A 122 1.29 -20.28 1.32
N ILE A 123 0.85 -19.85 2.50
CA ILE A 123 -0.44 -19.27 2.83
C ILE A 123 -0.56 -17.83 2.30
N ALA A 124 0.51 -17.04 2.34
CA ALA A 124 0.48 -15.64 1.90
C ALA A 124 0.30 -15.45 0.37
N TYR A 125 0.62 -16.46 -0.44
CA TYR A 125 0.69 -16.34 -1.91
C TYR A 125 -0.44 -17.02 -2.70
N PHE A 126 -1.42 -17.66 -2.05
CA PHE A 126 -2.46 -18.46 -2.73
C PHE A 126 -1.88 -19.41 -3.81
N SER A 127 -0.64 -19.87 -3.63
CA SER A 127 -0.01 -20.79 -4.58
C SER A 127 -0.51 -22.20 -4.30
N ASP A 128 -0.62 -23.01 -5.35
CA ASP A 128 -0.89 -24.45 -5.29
C ASP A 128 0.32 -25.19 -4.72
N ILE A 129 0.70 -24.86 -3.47
CA ILE A 129 1.73 -25.59 -2.76
C ILE A 129 1.13 -26.92 -2.34
N GLU A 130 1.74 -28.00 -2.85
CA GLU A 130 1.54 -29.34 -2.35
C GLU A 130 1.98 -29.38 -0.88
N ILE A 131 1.01 -29.26 0.02
CA ILE A 131 1.22 -29.49 1.45
C ILE A 131 1.51 -30.99 1.61
N GLN A 132 2.79 -31.37 1.60
CA GLN A 132 3.24 -32.77 1.63
C GLN A 132 2.98 -33.45 2.99
N THR A 133 2.79 -32.69 4.07
CA THR A 133 2.57 -33.21 5.43
C THR A 133 1.36 -32.56 6.09
N SER A 134 0.49 -33.36 6.71
CA SER A 134 -0.69 -32.84 7.42
C SER A 134 -0.28 -32.24 8.78
N PRO A 135 -0.54 -30.96 9.05
CA PRO A 135 -0.24 -30.33 10.34
C PRO A 135 -1.05 -30.91 11.51
N LEU A 136 -2.03 -31.77 11.24
CA LEU A 136 -2.69 -32.59 12.26
C LEU A 136 -1.72 -33.47 13.03
N LYS A 137 -0.61 -33.90 12.41
CA LYS A 137 0.46 -34.64 13.10
C LYS A 137 1.24 -33.77 14.09
N ASN A 138 1.17 -32.45 13.95
CA ASN A 138 1.90 -31.48 14.77
C ASN A 138 1.02 -30.86 15.86
N ARG A 139 -0.15 -31.46 16.17
CA ARG A 139 -0.96 -31.03 17.32
C ARG A 139 -0.29 -31.46 18.61
N TYR A 140 0.22 -30.49 19.35
CA TYR A 140 0.80 -30.70 20.66
C TYR A 140 -0.23 -30.37 21.73
N LYS A 141 -0.56 -31.34 22.58
CA LYS A 141 -1.41 -31.09 23.76
C LYS A 141 -0.57 -30.42 24.84
N LEU A 142 -0.98 -29.24 25.29
CA LEU A 142 -0.30 -28.54 26.37
C LEU A 142 -0.39 -29.33 27.67
N THR A 143 0.74 -29.44 28.35
CA THR A 143 0.86 -29.96 29.71
C THR A 143 0.51 -28.86 30.73
N TYR A 144 0.33 -29.25 31.99
CA TYR A 144 0.17 -28.29 33.09
C TYR A 144 1.35 -27.30 33.16
N ASN A 145 2.57 -27.81 33.01
CA ASN A 145 3.78 -26.98 33.05
C ASN A 145 3.82 -25.98 31.89
N ASP A 146 3.42 -26.37 30.67
CA ASP A 146 3.35 -25.43 29.54
C ASP A 146 2.34 -24.32 29.80
N ILE A 147 1.16 -24.68 30.34
CA ILE A 147 0.10 -23.73 30.66
C ILE A 147 0.57 -22.70 31.69
N GLU A 148 1.27 -23.14 32.74
CA GLU A 148 1.79 -22.25 33.77
C GLU A 148 2.88 -21.32 33.21
N GLN A 149 3.86 -21.86 32.47
CA GLN A 149 4.91 -21.04 31.86
C GLN A 149 4.34 -20.00 30.88
N ILE A 150 3.38 -20.39 30.04
CA ILE A 150 2.69 -19.49 29.13
C ILE A 150 1.91 -18.42 29.90
N SER A 151 1.27 -18.80 31.01
CA SER A 151 0.51 -17.87 31.86
C SER A 151 1.40 -16.83 32.52
N GLU A 152 2.50 -17.26 33.13
CA GLU A 152 3.51 -16.37 33.73
C GLU A 152 4.09 -15.42 32.68
N TYR A 153 4.34 -15.93 31.47
CA TYR A 153 4.86 -15.14 30.37
C TYR A 153 3.86 -14.07 29.91
N TRP A 154 2.57 -14.42 29.80
CA TRP A 154 1.50 -13.47 29.51
C TRP A 154 1.37 -12.40 30.59
N GLU A 155 1.40 -12.78 31.87
CA GLU A 155 1.32 -11.84 33.00
C GLU A 155 2.50 -10.87 33.00
N ARG A 156 3.71 -11.35 32.72
CA ARG A 156 4.89 -10.48 32.58
C ARG A 156 4.68 -9.42 31.50
N LEU A 157 4.19 -9.80 30.31
CA LEU A 157 3.91 -8.86 29.22
C LEU A 157 2.78 -7.86 29.57
N CYS A 158 1.78 -8.32 30.34
CA CYS A 158 0.72 -7.47 30.88
C CYS A 158 1.26 -6.47 31.91
N ASN A 159 2.21 -6.88 32.75
CA ASN A 159 2.82 -6.03 33.77
C ASN A 159 3.77 -4.99 33.15
N GLU A 160 4.53 -5.37 32.12
CA GLU A 160 5.37 -4.44 31.36
C GLU A 160 4.53 -3.38 30.61
N ASN A 161 3.35 -3.79 30.16
CA ASN A 161 2.33 -3.00 29.46
C ASN A 161 2.82 -1.94 28.44
N THR A 162 3.90 -2.20 27.70
CA THR A 162 4.45 -1.21 26.77
C THR A 162 3.52 -0.91 25.60
N GLY A 163 3.79 0.13 24.82
CA GLY A 163 2.93 0.48 23.69
C GLY A 163 3.05 -0.45 22.46
N LEU A 164 4.08 -1.31 22.43
CA LEU A 164 4.37 -2.23 21.32
C LEU A 164 5.03 -3.52 21.82
N ARG A 165 4.76 -4.65 21.15
CA ARG A 165 5.49 -5.92 21.25
C ARG A 165 5.92 -6.35 19.85
N ILE A 166 7.14 -6.85 19.75
CA ILE A 166 7.72 -7.38 18.50
C ILE A 166 8.25 -8.78 18.74
N LEU A 167 8.53 -9.54 17.67
CA LEU A 167 9.31 -10.76 17.78
C LEU A 167 10.80 -10.43 17.70
N GLU A 168 11.56 -10.84 18.71
CA GLU A 168 13.02 -10.75 18.73
C GLU A 168 13.55 -12.15 19.07
N SER A 169 14.36 -12.72 18.18
CA SER A 169 14.83 -14.12 18.27
C SER A 169 13.69 -15.12 18.53
N GLY A 170 12.55 -14.92 17.87
CA GLY A 170 11.37 -15.79 17.95
C GLY A 170 10.49 -15.60 19.19
N ASN A 171 10.77 -14.63 20.07
CA ASN A 171 9.99 -14.41 21.29
C ASN A 171 9.38 -12.99 21.32
N PRO A 172 8.15 -12.83 21.86
CA PRO A 172 7.56 -11.52 22.09
C PRO A 172 8.37 -10.68 23.08
N VAL A 173 8.84 -9.51 22.66
CA VAL A 173 9.56 -8.56 23.51
C VAL A 173 8.83 -7.21 23.52
N SER A 174 8.65 -6.66 24.71
CA SER A 174 8.05 -5.35 24.94
C SER A 174 8.99 -4.22 24.49
N LYS A 175 8.49 -3.32 23.65
CA LYS A 175 9.20 -2.15 23.12
C LYS A 175 8.36 -0.89 23.28
N PRO A 176 8.98 0.31 23.32
CA PRO A 176 8.22 1.55 23.32
C PRO A 176 7.46 1.73 22.00
N VAL A 177 6.34 2.46 22.02
CA VAL A 177 5.46 2.67 20.85
C VAL A 177 6.16 3.33 19.66
N ASN A 178 7.26 4.06 19.92
CA ASN A 178 8.06 4.77 18.93
C ASN A 178 9.27 3.96 18.43
N TYR A 179 9.36 2.66 18.76
CA TYR A 179 10.50 1.81 18.42
C TYR A 179 10.88 1.88 16.92
N PHE A 180 9.87 1.85 16.04
CA PHE A 180 10.07 1.88 14.59
C PHE A 180 10.32 3.29 14.02
N ASP A 181 10.15 4.36 14.79
CA ASP A 181 10.21 5.73 14.27
C ASP A 181 11.55 6.05 13.63
N ARG A 182 12.65 5.66 14.29
CA ARG A 182 14.00 5.89 13.77
C ARG A 182 14.17 5.25 12.40
N GLN A 183 13.76 3.99 12.25
CA GLN A 183 13.87 3.27 10.98
C GLN A 183 12.95 3.87 9.92
N ILE A 184 11.72 4.24 10.28
CA ILE A 184 10.78 4.96 9.41
C ILE A 184 11.44 6.26 8.90
N PHE A 185 12.07 7.04 9.79
CA PHE A 185 12.77 8.27 9.41
C PHE A 185 14.01 8.03 8.56
N GLU A 186 14.78 6.98 8.83
CA GLU A 186 15.97 6.61 8.05
C GLU A 186 15.58 6.16 6.62
N ILE A 187 14.54 5.34 6.48
CA ILE A 187 14.04 4.85 5.18
C ILE A 187 13.44 6.00 4.36
N ALA A 188 12.64 6.85 5.02
CA ALA A 188 12.06 8.02 4.38
C ALA A 188 13.14 9.03 3.99
N GLY A 189 14.12 9.28 4.85
CA GLY A 189 15.16 10.27 4.64
C GLY A 189 14.60 11.68 4.39
N ASN A 190 15.33 12.48 3.62
CA ASN A 190 14.91 13.82 3.17
C ASN A 190 14.37 13.79 1.74
N ARG A 191 13.67 12.72 1.35
CA ARG A 191 13.10 12.55 0.01
C ARG A 191 11.60 12.28 0.10
N PHE A 192 10.95 12.40 -1.05
CA PHE A 192 9.61 11.87 -1.22
C PHE A 192 9.66 10.35 -1.20
N ILE A 193 8.78 9.75 -0.39
CA ILE A 193 8.59 8.30 -0.38
C ILE A 193 7.09 8.00 -0.37
N ASP A 194 6.69 7.05 -1.21
CA ASP A 194 5.34 6.51 -1.17
C ASP A 194 5.14 5.68 0.10
N ALA A 195 4.02 5.86 0.80
CA ALA A 195 3.73 5.14 2.03
C ALA A 195 3.79 3.62 1.85
N MET A 196 3.32 3.07 0.73
CA MET A 196 3.42 1.62 0.47
C MET A 196 4.84 1.17 0.19
N GLN A 197 5.66 2.01 -0.45
CA GLN A 197 7.08 1.70 -0.63
C GLN A 197 7.81 1.68 0.72
N LEU A 198 7.59 2.69 1.57
CA LEU A 198 8.13 2.70 2.93
C LEU A 198 7.66 1.45 3.68
N MET A 199 6.37 1.13 3.57
CA MET A 199 5.82 -0.03 4.22
C MET A 199 6.40 -1.34 3.71
N GLY A 200 6.56 -1.51 2.41
CA GLY A 200 7.19 -2.70 1.83
C GLY A 200 8.62 -2.89 2.34
N ILE A 201 9.39 -1.81 2.50
CA ILE A 201 10.74 -1.88 3.08
C ILE A 201 10.70 -2.25 4.56
N MET A 202 9.74 -1.72 5.33
CA MET A 202 9.57 -2.07 6.74
C MET A 202 9.14 -3.54 6.91
N LEU A 203 8.17 -4.00 6.12
CA LEU A 203 7.66 -5.38 6.19
C LEU A 203 8.63 -6.43 5.63
N ALA A 204 9.67 -6.01 4.90
CA ALA A 204 10.75 -6.90 4.48
C ALA A 204 11.69 -7.29 5.64
N ARG A 205 11.60 -6.61 6.80
CA ARG A 205 12.38 -6.92 7.99
C ARG A 205 11.68 -7.98 8.83
N GLU A 206 12.46 -8.89 9.40
CA GLU A 206 11.94 -10.00 10.21
C GLU A 206 11.11 -9.51 11.39
N GLU A 207 11.59 -8.49 12.11
CA GLU A 207 10.92 -7.98 13.31
C GLU A 207 9.57 -7.29 13.02
N SER A 208 9.27 -6.96 11.76
CA SER A 208 8.08 -6.21 11.34
C SER A 208 7.23 -6.84 10.24
N ALA A 209 7.56 -8.04 9.77
CA ALA A 209 6.95 -8.66 8.60
C ALA A 209 5.41 -8.76 8.63
N PHE A 210 4.82 -8.90 9.83
CA PHE A 210 3.38 -9.06 10.02
C PHE A 210 2.71 -7.88 10.74
N MET A 211 3.31 -6.68 10.67
CA MET A 211 2.85 -5.49 11.41
C MET A 211 2.35 -4.36 10.50
N LEU A 212 1.69 -4.69 9.39
CA LEU A 212 1.18 -3.70 8.44
C LEU A 212 0.23 -2.70 9.11
N GLU A 213 -0.71 -3.17 9.93
CA GLU A 213 -1.69 -2.36 10.63
C GLU A 213 -1.01 -1.42 11.63
N PHE A 214 -0.07 -1.93 12.45
CA PHE A 214 0.69 -1.12 13.40
C PHE A 214 1.41 0.03 12.70
N LEU A 215 2.20 -0.31 11.68
CA LEU A 215 3.11 0.62 11.03
C LEU A 215 2.34 1.65 10.20
N THR A 216 1.22 1.24 9.61
CA THR A 216 0.26 2.16 8.98
C THR A 216 -0.25 3.16 10.00
N ASN A 217 -0.74 2.70 11.15
CA ASN A 217 -1.22 3.55 12.23
C ASN A 217 -0.13 4.48 12.75
N ARG A 218 1.10 3.97 12.89
CA ARG A 218 2.26 4.77 13.32
C ARG A 218 2.58 5.86 12.31
N LEU A 219 2.54 5.56 11.00
CA LEU A 219 2.77 6.53 9.95
C LEU A 219 1.73 7.65 9.96
N TYR A 220 0.44 7.29 10.11
CA TYR A 220 -0.64 8.27 10.28
C TYR A 220 -0.46 9.15 11.51
N TYR A 221 -0.04 8.55 12.63
CA TYR A 221 0.29 9.30 13.84
C TYR A 221 1.41 10.32 13.57
N LEU A 222 2.51 9.91 12.94
CA LEU A 222 3.64 10.80 12.63
C LEU A 222 3.24 11.94 11.68
N VAL A 223 2.38 11.68 10.69
CA VAL A 223 1.77 12.73 9.85
C VAL A 223 0.95 13.71 10.69
N LYS A 224 0.10 13.21 11.60
CA LYS A 224 -0.73 14.06 12.49
C LYS A 224 0.13 14.91 13.44
N GLN A 225 1.29 14.38 13.86
CA GLN A 225 2.28 15.12 14.66
C GLN A 225 3.14 16.10 13.84
N ASN A 226 2.87 16.28 12.54
CA ASN A 226 3.63 17.12 11.64
C ASN A 226 5.09 16.66 11.39
N GLU A 227 5.47 15.44 11.77
CA GLU A 227 6.80 14.87 11.46
C GLU A 227 6.94 14.57 9.97
N PHE A 228 5.82 14.29 9.30
CA PHE A 228 5.72 14.11 7.87
C PHE A 228 4.67 15.04 7.27
N THR A 229 4.96 15.58 6.08
CA THR A 229 3.96 16.27 5.26
C THR A 229 3.43 15.30 4.21
N VAL A 230 2.11 15.13 4.16
CA VAL A 230 1.45 14.43 3.05
C VAL A 230 1.42 15.38 1.86
N VAL A 231 2.12 15.01 0.79
CA VAL A 231 2.31 15.90 -0.37
C VAL A 231 1.48 15.48 -1.58
N GLN A 232 1.02 14.23 -1.62
CA GLN A 232 0.15 13.73 -2.68
C GLN A 232 -0.67 12.54 -2.15
N TYR A 233 -1.96 12.47 -2.47
CA TYR A 233 -2.79 11.28 -2.24
C TYR A 233 -2.88 10.45 -3.53
N GLY A 234 -2.37 9.23 -3.51
CA GLY A 234 -2.68 8.15 -4.45
C GLY A 234 -3.91 7.31 -4.03
N TYR A 235 -4.35 6.44 -4.95
CA TYR A 235 -5.49 5.55 -4.74
C TYR A 235 -5.07 4.09 -4.87
N ILE A 236 -5.45 3.24 -3.90
CA ILE A 236 -5.43 1.78 -4.06
C ILE A 236 -6.89 1.32 -4.16
N GLY A 237 -7.34 1.01 -5.38
CA GLY A 237 -8.74 0.65 -5.63
C GLY A 237 -9.72 1.78 -5.26
N ARG A 238 -10.75 1.48 -4.44
CA ARG A 238 -11.74 2.46 -3.95
C ARG A 238 -11.36 3.10 -2.60
N ILE A 239 -10.20 2.77 -2.04
CA ILE A 239 -9.81 3.16 -0.68
C ILE A 239 -8.73 4.25 -0.76
N LYS A 240 -9.02 5.43 -0.20
CA LYS A 240 -8.15 6.63 -0.21
C LYS A 240 -6.94 6.56 0.75
N SER A 241 -6.82 5.51 1.55
CA SER A 241 -6.01 5.52 2.78
C SER A 241 -4.57 4.99 2.64
N PHE A 242 -4.10 4.63 1.45
CA PHE A 242 -2.78 4.00 1.30
C PHE A 242 -1.89 4.55 0.18
N GLY A 243 -2.47 5.19 -0.83
CA GLY A 243 -1.64 5.97 -1.73
C GLY A 243 -1.45 7.33 -1.07
N PHE A 244 -0.33 7.56 -0.40
CA PHE A 244 0.10 8.93 -0.21
C PHE A 244 1.61 9.01 -0.10
N SER A 245 2.17 10.04 -0.71
CA SER A 245 3.59 10.32 -0.62
C SER A 245 3.83 11.26 0.56
N ILE A 246 4.85 10.93 1.34
CA ILE A 246 5.29 11.72 2.50
C ILE A 246 6.70 12.24 2.30
N ILE A 247 7.00 13.37 2.95
CA ILE A 247 8.34 13.90 3.11
C ILE A 247 8.55 14.29 4.57
N LYS A 248 9.72 13.97 5.13
CA LYS A 248 10.07 14.30 6.50
C LYS A 248 10.13 15.83 6.67
N ARG A 249 9.41 16.36 7.65
CA ARG A 249 9.41 17.79 7.97
C ARG A 249 10.63 18.07 8.84
N THR A 250 11.74 18.48 8.23
CA THR A 250 12.87 19.00 9.00
C THR A 250 12.54 20.44 9.44
N ASN A 251 12.65 20.74 10.73
CA ASN A 251 12.84 22.14 11.16
C ASN A 251 14.00 22.73 10.34
N PRO A 252 13.95 24.01 9.93
CA PRO A 252 14.60 24.51 8.72
C PRO A 252 16.11 24.62 8.91
N ILE A 253 16.80 23.49 8.80
CA ILE A 253 18.20 23.44 8.42
C ILE A 253 18.19 22.55 7.19
N TYR A 254 17.92 23.19 6.05
CA TYR A 254 18.17 22.64 4.74
C TYR A 254 19.61 22.08 4.74
N PRO A 255 19.83 20.75 4.70
CA PRO A 255 21.11 20.27 4.25
C PRO A 255 21.20 20.72 2.79
N LYS A 256 22.20 21.54 2.49
CA LYS A 256 22.57 21.89 1.11
C LYS A 256 22.99 20.62 0.37
N VAL A 257 22.03 19.77 -0.01
CA VAL A 257 22.18 18.96 -1.21
C VAL A 257 22.16 19.96 -2.33
N LYS A 258 23.27 20.06 -3.06
CA LYS A 258 23.36 20.91 -4.25
C LYS A 258 22.16 20.53 -5.13
N PRO A 259 21.18 21.43 -5.37
CA PRO A 259 20.04 21.11 -6.20
C PRO A 259 20.59 20.74 -7.59
N GLU A 260 20.34 19.50 -8.03
CA GLU A 260 20.51 19.20 -9.45
C GLU A 260 19.37 19.91 -10.16
N VAL A 261 19.67 21.11 -10.65
CA VAL A 261 18.74 21.84 -11.51
C VAL A 261 18.61 21.04 -12.80
N LEU A 262 17.52 20.29 -12.93
CA LEU A 262 17.30 19.37 -14.05
C LEU A 262 17.18 20.15 -15.36
N PHE A 263 16.44 21.25 -15.38
CA PHE A 263 16.31 22.14 -16.53
C PHE A 263 16.75 23.56 -16.20
N THR A 264 17.64 24.13 -17.03
CA THR A 264 18.19 25.49 -16.88
C THR A 264 18.12 26.24 -18.21
N GLY A 265 17.86 27.54 -18.13
CA GLY A 265 17.74 28.43 -19.29
C GLY A 265 16.31 28.52 -19.83
N GLN A 266 16.15 29.21 -20.96
CA GLN A 266 14.86 29.39 -21.61
C GLN A 266 14.54 28.22 -22.53
N LEU A 267 13.30 27.76 -22.48
CA LEU A 267 12.82 26.59 -23.19
C LEU A 267 12.60 26.87 -24.67
N LYS A 268 13.26 26.08 -25.52
CA LYS A 268 13.13 26.13 -26.98
C LYS A 268 12.14 25.10 -27.49
N ARG A 269 12.13 23.91 -26.88
CA ARG A 269 11.34 22.76 -27.34
C ARG A 269 10.92 21.84 -26.20
N ILE A 270 9.67 21.40 -26.26
CA ILE A 270 9.06 20.36 -25.42
C ILE A 270 8.80 19.14 -26.31
N CYS A 271 9.14 17.96 -25.83
CA CYS A 271 8.78 16.69 -26.44
C CYS A 271 8.30 15.74 -25.34
N LEU A 272 7.00 15.50 -25.27
CA LEU A 272 6.38 14.59 -24.32
C LEU A 272 5.91 13.33 -25.05
N GLU A 273 6.39 12.17 -24.63
CA GLU A 273 5.94 10.86 -25.10
C GLU A 273 5.18 10.17 -23.97
N SER A 274 3.88 9.96 -24.16
CA SER A 274 2.98 9.35 -23.17
C SER A 274 2.53 7.98 -23.67
N TYR A 275 2.98 6.95 -22.95
CA TYR A 275 2.72 5.54 -23.23
C TYR A 275 1.70 4.96 -22.24
N ASN A 276 0.62 4.41 -22.77
CA ASN A 276 -0.41 3.77 -21.98
C ASN A 276 -0.10 2.27 -21.85
N ALA A 277 -0.18 1.72 -20.63
CA ALA A 277 0.06 0.29 -20.41
C ALA A 277 -0.96 -0.58 -21.18
N PRO A 278 -0.52 -1.59 -21.94
CA PRO A 278 -1.42 -2.48 -22.70
C PRO A 278 -2.46 -3.18 -21.82
N SER A 279 -2.09 -3.56 -20.60
CA SER A 279 -2.99 -4.15 -19.60
C SER A 279 -4.13 -3.25 -19.14
N ALA A 280 -4.06 -1.95 -19.43
CA ALA A 280 -5.09 -0.95 -19.11
C ALA A 280 -5.92 -0.51 -20.35
N LEU A 281 -5.77 -1.18 -21.49
CA LEU A 281 -6.56 -0.94 -22.71
C LEU A 281 -7.88 -1.73 -22.64
N LYS A 282 -8.99 -1.07 -22.95
CA LYS A 282 -10.25 -1.76 -23.28
C LYS A 282 -10.23 -2.12 -24.77
N LYS A 283 -10.92 -3.19 -25.17
CA LYS A 283 -11.05 -3.67 -26.58
C LYS A 283 -11.40 -2.60 -27.62
N GLU A 284 -11.91 -1.44 -27.21
CA GLU A 284 -12.41 -0.38 -28.08
C GLU A 284 -11.43 0.80 -28.26
N ASN A 285 -10.29 0.84 -27.57
CA ASN A 285 -9.34 1.96 -27.71
C ASN A 285 -7.89 1.45 -27.79
N ASN A 286 -7.39 1.32 -29.02
CA ASN A 286 -6.07 0.76 -29.30
C ASN A 286 -4.93 1.81 -29.26
N ARG A 287 -5.24 3.09 -28.93
CA ARG A 287 -4.23 4.16 -28.82
C ARG A 287 -3.32 3.90 -27.62
N VAL A 288 -2.05 3.65 -27.90
CA VAL A 288 -1.06 3.18 -26.92
C VAL A 288 0.05 4.19 -26.67
N LEU A 289 0.42 5.01 -27.66
CA LEU A 289 1.47 6.02 -27.54
C LEU A 289 1.00 7.32 -28.17
N GLN A 290 1.23 8.43 -27.47
CA GLN A 290 1.08 9.77 -28.01
C GLN A 290 2.37 10.55 -27.81
N LYS A 291 2.82 11.26 -28.84
CA LYS A 291 3.97 12.15 -28.78
C LYS A 291 3.54 13.57 -29.11
N LEU A 292 3.71 14.47 -28.15
CA LEU A 292 3.45 15.90 -28.30
C LEU A 292 4.77 16.65 -28.43
N VAL A 293 4.92 17.44 -29.48
CA VAL A 293 6.07 18.31 -29.72
C VAL A 293 5.58 19.75 -29.78
N ILE A 294 6.18 20.62 -28.97
CA ILE A 294 5.91 22.07 -28.96
C ILE A 294 7.24 22.81 -29.09
N THR A 295 7.30 23.82 -29.94
CA THR A 295 8.47 24.71 -30.06
C THR A 295 8.09 26.15 -29.72
N ASN A 296 9.06 26.92 -29.25
CA ASN A 296 8.87 28.33 -28.85
C ASN A 296 8.47 29.30 -29.98
N ASN A 297 8.53 28.85 -31.23
CA ASN A 297 7.99 29.59 -32.38
C ASN A 297 6.51 29.23 -32.70
N GLY A 298 5.83 28.49 -31.82
CA GLY A 298 4.40 28.18 -31.93
C GLY A 298 4.06 27.02 -32.87
N LYS A 299 5.04 26.18 -33.24
CA LYS A 299 4.73 24.93 -33.95
C LYS A 299 4.39 23.84 -32.94
N VAL A 300 3.22 23.24 -33.10
CA VAL A 300 2.75 22.13 -32.28
C VAL A 300 2.44 20.96 -33.19
N ARG A 301 2.97 19.78 -32.85
CA ARG A 301 2.75 18.55 -33.60
C ARG A 301 2.44 17.40 -32.66
N ILE A 302 1.38 16.67 -32.98
CA ILE A 302 0.95 15.47 -32.24
C ILE A 302 1.11 14.26 -33.15
N TYR A 303 1.76 13.23 -32.64
CA TYR A 303 1.81 11.91 -33.26
C TYR A 303 1.06 10.94 -32.37
N GLU A 304 0.19 10.14 -32.98
CA GLU A 304 -0.53 9.09 -32.28
C GLU A 304 -0.19 7.74 -32.89
N TYR A 305 -0.12 6.74 -32.05
CA TYR A 305 0.17 5.38 -32.44
C TYR A 305 -0.78 4.39 -31.77
N VAL A 306 -1.09 3.31 -32.48
CA VAL A 306 -1.97 2.24 -32.03
C VAL A 306 -1.22 0.92 -31.94
N ILE A 307 -1.68 0.03 -31.05
CA ILE A 307 -1.24 -1.35 -31.03
C ILE A 307 -2.08 -2.16 -32.03
N ILE A 308 -1.43 -2.89 -32.93
CA ILE A 308 -2.11 -3.67 -33.98
C ILE A 308 -2.46 -5.09 -33.52
N GLU A 309 -1.73 -5.63 -32.56
CA GLU A 309 -1.97 -6.96 -31.98
C GLU A 309 -1.52 -6.95 -30.51
N ILE A 310 -2.37 -7.47 -29.61
CA ILE A 310 -2.02 -7.59 -28.18
C ILE A 310 -1.59 -9.03 -27.92
N THR A 311 -0.29 -9.24 -27.72
CA THR A 311 0.33 -10.51 -27.34
C THR A 311 0.74 -10.48 -25.87
N ALA A 312 0.84 -11.65 -25.24
CA ALA A 312 1.26 -11.76 -23.84
C ALA A 312 2.71 -11.25 -23.58
N GLU A 313 3.48 -10.98 -24.65
CA GLU A 313 4.88 -10.55 -24.62
C GLU A 313 5.09 -9.04 -24.91
N ASP A 314 4.02 -8.23 -24.96
CA ASP A 314 4.06 -6.81 -25.40
C ASP A 314 4.76 -5.80 -24.46
N THR A 315 5.73 -6.22 -23.67
CA THR A 315 6.58 -5.30 -22.89
C THR A 315 7.56 -4.51 -23.77
N ASN A 316 7.73 -4.87 -25.05
CA ASN A 316 8.81 -4.37 -25.90
C ASN A 316 8.42 -3.33 -26.97
N ARG A 317 7.20 -2.77 -26.95
CA ARG A 317 6.74 -1.72 -27.89
C ARG A 317 6.88 -2.06 -29.39
N LYS A 318 7.00 -3.34 -29.76
CA LYS A 318 7.31 -3.79 -31.14
C LYS A 318 6.10 -3.76 -32.09
N ASN A 319 4.88 -3.81 -31.56
CA ASN A 319 3.64 -3.93 -32.34
C ASN A 319 2.85 -2.62 -32.42
N ILE A 320 3.55 -1.49 -32.55
CA ILE A 320 2.96 -0.14 -32.54
C ILE A 320 3.07 0.49 -33.93
N GLU A 321 1.94 0.88 -34.52
CA GLU A 321 1.89 1.56 -35.82
C GLU A 321 1.42 3.02 -35.71
N PRO A 322 1.92 3.93 -36.58
CA PRO A 322 1.42 5.30 -36.63
C PRO A 322 -0.07 5.34 -37.00
N LEU A 323 -0.87 6.00 -36.18
CA LEU A 323 -2.28 6.25 -36.46
C LEU A 323 -2.47 7.57 -37.21
N ARG A 324 -1.90 8.66 -36.70
CA ARG A 324 -1.99 9.99 -37.33
C ARG A 324 -0.90 10.94 -36.86
N CYS A 325 -0.69 11.97 -37.66
CA CYS A 325 0.13 13.14 -37.34
C CYS A 325 -0.71 14.40 -37.55
N VAL A 326 -0.84 15.24 -36.51
CA VAL A 326 -1.65 16.46 -36.52
C VAL A 326 -0.77 17.66 -36.25
N ASP A 327 -0.81 18.64 -37.15
CA ASP A 327 -0.19 19.96 -36.95
C ASP A 327 -1.25 20.92 -36.40
N ILE A 328 -0.93 21.57 -35.28
CA ILE A 328 -1.79 22.56 -34.65
C ILE A 328 -1.14 23.93 -34.80
N LYS A 329 -1.90 24.88 -35.34
CA LYS A 329 -1.51 26.29 -35.36
C LYS A 329 -1.91 26.92 -34.04
N THR A 330 -0.92 27.30 -33.24
CA THR A 330 -1.14 28.08 -32.01
C THR A 330 -0.57 29.49 -32.20
N ASP A 331 -1.17 30.47 -31.54
CA ASP A 331 -0.61 31.81 -31.46
C ASP A 331 0.56 31.88 -30.46
N LYS A 332 1.31 32.97 -30.54
CA LYS A 332 2.49 33.20 -29.70
C LYS A 332 2.13 33.31 -28.22
N GLU A 333 1.02 33.96 -27.89
CA GLU A 333 0.61 34.18 -26.50
C GLU A 333 0.32 32.86 -25.77
N LYS A 334 -0.42 31.96 -26.42
CA LYS A 334 -0.72 30.62 -25.90
C LYS A 334 0.54 29.77 -25.79
N THR A 335 1.44 29.86 -26.78
CA THR A 335 2.72 29.14 -26.76
C THR A 335 3.60 29.58 -25.60
N ASP A 336 3.73 30.89 -25.40
CA ASP A 336 4.53 31.48 -24.32
C ASP A 336 3.96 31.10 -22.94
N LYS A 337 2.63 31.05 -22.82
CA LYS A 337 1.95 30.55 -21.60
C LYS A 337 2.30 29.09 -21.33
N ILE A 338 2.18 28.21 -22.33
CA ILE A 338 2.55 26.79 -22.18
C ILE A 338 4.01 26.65 -21.76
N ILE A 339 4.92 27.36 -22.44
CA ILE A 339 6.36 27.31 -22.13
C ILE A 339 6.62 27.72 -20.68
N LYS A 340 6.07 28.85 -20.24
CA LYS A 340 6.24 29.31 -18.86
C LYS A 340 5.73 28.29 -17.83
N CYS A 341 4.63 27.60 -18.12
CA CYS A 341 4.13 26.55 -17.23
C CYS A 341 5.10 25.37 -17.14
N PHE A 342 5.70 24.94 -18.27
CA PHE A 342 6.72 23.90 -18.26
C PHE A 342 8.00 24.34 -17.54
N GLU A 343 8.45 25.58 -17.74
CA GLU A 343 9.59 26.13 -17.01
C GLU A 343 9.31 26.21 -15.51
N GLN A 344 8.11 26.69 -15.12
CA GLN A 344 7.68 26.76 -13.72
C GLN A 344 7.70 25.38 -13.06
N CYS A 345 7.14 24.37 -13.73
CA CYS A 345 7.19 23.01 -13.24
C CYS A 345 8.65 22.56 -13.19
N PHE A 346 9.32 22.43 -14.32
CA PHE A 346 10.54 21.63 -14.46
C PHE A 346 11.87 22.34 -14.12
N SER A 347 11.85 23.59 -13.65
CA SER A 347 13.04 24.32 -13.17
C SER A 347 13.46 23.99 -11.73
N GLY A 348 12.64 23.24 -10.98
CA GLY A 348 12.92 22.80 -9.60
C GLY A 348 13.43 21.36 -9.48
N ASN A 349 13.69 20.92 -8.24
CA ASN A 349 14.04 19.53 -7.93
C ASN A 349 12.82 18.61 -8.13
N TYR A 350 12.99 17.50 -8.87
CA TYR A 350 11.98 16.44 -8.99
C TYR A 350 12.47 15.11 -8.44
N THR A 351 11.59 14.38 -7.78
CA THR A 351 11.77 12.95 -7.51
C THR A 351 10.77 12.18 -8.38
N LEU A 352 11.27 11.30 -9.24
CA LEU A 352 10.47 10.51 -10.16
C LEU A 352 10.13 9.16 -9.53
N HIS A 353 8.89 8.71 -9.70
CA HIS A 353 8.46 7.38 -9.28
C HIS A 353 8.17 6.51 -10.52
N LYS A 354 8.11 5.19 -10.36
CA LYS A 354 7.52 4.27 -11.35
C LYS A 354 6.35 3.58 -10.66
N VAL A 355 5.20 3.53 -11.32
CA VAL A 355 4.02 2.81 -10.81
C VAL A 355 3.59 1.81 -11.88
N ALA A 356 3.69 0.52 -11.56
CA ALA A 356 3.33 -0.56 -12.47
C ALA A 356 1.83 -0.51 -12.83
N GLY A 357 1.49 -0.86 -14.07
CA GLY A 357 0.11 -0.98 -14.54
C GLY A 357 -0.59 0.30 -14.99
N TYR A 358 0.05 1.48 -14.89
CA TYR A 358 -0.59 2.75 -15.25
C TYR A 358 -0.09 3.43 -16.51
N GLY A 359 0.95 2.89 -17.16
CA GLY A 359 1.64 3.56 -18.27
C GLY A 359 2.69 4.55 -17.77
N GLU A 360 3.46 5.10 -18.69
CA GLU A 360 4.60 5.99 -18.40
C GLU A 360 4.66 7.15 -19.39
N TRP A 361 5.25 8.26 -18.98
CA TRP A 361 5.57 9.37 -19.85
C TRP A 361 7.08 9.67 -19.81
N ASN A 362 7.61 10.16 -20.92
CA ASN A 362 8.99 10.60 -21.08
C ASN A 362 8.98 12.01 -21.69
N LEU A 363 9.45 12.97 -20.91
CA LEU A 363 9.56 14.38 -21.25
C LEU A 363 11.00 14.71 -21.61
N ARG A 364 11.20 15.35 -22.76
CA ARG A 364 12.45 15.95 -23.19
C ARG A 364 12.27 17.45 -23.35
N LEU A 365 13.08 18.21 -22.62
CA LEU A 365 13.11 19.67 -22.65
C LEU A 365 14.42 20.11 -23.29
N THR A 366 14.36 20.91 -24.35
CA THR A 366 15.54 21.49 -24.99
C THR A 366 15.56 22.98 -24.73
N ASN A 367 16.65 23.50 -24.15
CA ASN A 367 16.81 24.94 -23.95
C ASN A 367 17.34 25.63 -25.23
N ASN A 368 17.45 26.97 -25.20
CA ASN A 368 17.97 27.74 -26.33
C ASN A 368 19.41 27.39 -26.73
N ASP A 369 20.23 26.94 -25.77
CA ASP A 369 21.62 26.51 -25.98
C ASP A 369 21.72 25.10 -26.58
N GLY A 370 20.59 24.41 -26.77
CA GLY A 370 20.54 23.05 -27.31
C GLY A 370 20.75 21.95 -26.27
N LYS A 371 20.89 22.28 -24.98
CA LYS A 371 20.97 21.29 -23.90
C LYS A 371 19.62 20.58 -23.74
N ILE A 372 19.66 19.25 -23.65
CA ILE A 372 18.47 18.40 -23.51
C ILE A 372 18.42 17.83 -22.08
N THR A 373 17.31 18.08 -21.40
CA THR A 373 16.95 17.45 -20.13
C THR A 373 15.89 16.40 -20.37
N THR A 374 16.07 15.18 -19.84
CA THR A 374 15.09 14.09 -19.94
C THR A 374 14.54 13.75 -18.56
N ILE A 375 13.22 13.62 -18.46
CA ILE A 375 12.47 13.39 -17.22
C ILE A 375 11.40 12.34 -17.54
N GLY A 376 11.15 11.35 -16.68
CA GLY A 376 10.11 10.34 -16.95
C GLY A 376 9.39 9.86 -15.70
N GLY A 377 8.09 9.58 -15.82
CA GLY A 377 7.23 9.22 -14.68
C GLY A 377 5.98 8.42 -15.08
N PRO A 378 5.13 8.04 -14.13
CA PRO A 378 3.93 7.25 -14.41
C PRO A 378 2.82 8.12 -15.01
N LEU A 379 1.96 7.56 -15.85
CA LEU A 379 0.87 8.29 -16.53
C LEU A 379 -0.35 8.54 -15.61
N ILE A 380 -0.09 9.12 -14.43
CA ILE A 380 -1.04 9.48 -13.38
C ILE A 380 -0.69 10.79 -12.66
N ASN A 381 0.33 11.51 -13.15
CA ASN A 381 0.84 12.71 -12.49
C ASN A 381 -0.03 13.93 -12.78
N GLU A 382 -0.19 14.77 -11.76
CA GLU A 382 -0.71 16.13 -11.88
C GLU A 382 0.44 17.10 -11.57
N PHE A 383 0.50 18.22 -12.28
CA PHE A 383 1.54 19.23 -12.10
C PHE A 383 0.89 20.60 -11.94
N ASP A 384 0.97 21.15 -10.73
CA ASP A 384 0.35 22.44 -10.44
C ASP A 384 1.14 23.59 -11.06
N THR A 385 0.43 24.43 -11.79
CA THR A 385 0.92 25.71 -12.31
C THR A 385 0.10 26.84 -11.67
N GLN A 386 0.52 28.08 -11.87
CA GLN A 386 -0.30 29.23 -11.45
C GLN A 386 -1.69 29.29 -12.14
N TYR A 387 -1.91 28.52 -13.21
CA TYR A 387 -3.18 28.44 -13.95
C TYR A 387 -3.95 27.12 -13.70
N GLY A 388 -3.53 26.32 -12.71
CA GLY A 388 -4.08 24.99 -12.42
C GLY A 388 -3.21 23.86 -12.97
N ASP A 389 -3.79 22.68 -13.13
CA ASP A 389 -3.06 21.49 -13.59
C ASP A 389 -2.51 21.66 -15.02
N LEU A 390 -1.22 21.38 -15.21
CA LEU A 390 -0.50 21.53 -16.47
C LEU A 390 -1.16 20.77 -17.62
N SER A 391 -1.67 19.55 -17.38
CA SER A 391 -2.31 18.74 -18.43
C SER A 391 -3.57 19.43 -18.94
N GLU A 392 -4.42 19.95 -18.05
CA GLU A 392 -5.63 20.69 -18.41
C GLU A 392 -5.32 22.04 -19.07
N VAL A 393 -4.30 22.76 -18.59
CA VAL A 393 -3.86 24.04 -19.19
C VAL A 393 -3.44 23.82 -20.64
N VAL A 394 -2.63 22.81 -20.92
CA VAL A 394 -2.16 22.50 -22.28
C VAL A 394 -3.32 22.08 -23.19
N ARG A 395 -4.22 21.20 -22.72
CA ARG A 395 -5.43 20.81 -23.48
C ARG A 395 -6.26 22.02 -23.87
N THR A 396 -6.52 22.90 -22.89
CA THR A 396 -7.34 24.10 -23.07
C THR A 396 -6.71 25.06 -24.07
N LEU A 397 -5.42 25.36 -23.91
CA LEU A 397 -4.72 26.32 -24.78
C LEU A 397 -4.58 25.79 -26.21
N LEU A 398 -4.38 24.48 -26.39
CA LEU A 398 -4.30 23.85 -27.71
C LEU A 398 -5.66 23.48 -28.32
N GLY A 399 -6.76 23.59 -27.56
CA GLY A 399 -8.09 23.13 -27.97
C GLY A 399 -8.16 21.63 -28.24
N CYS A 400 -7.30 20.84 -27.58
CA CYS A 400 -7.13 19.41 -27.83
C CYS A 400 -7.41 18.59 -26.57
N ASP A 401 -8.68 18.26 -26.38
CA ASP A 401 -9.21 17.61 -25.21
C ASP A 401 -8.74 16.16 -25.01
N ASP A 402 -8.33 15.46 -26.07
CA ASP A 402 -7.98 14.03 -26.05
C ASP A 402 -6.48 13.75 -25.81
N LEU A 403 -5.67 14.77 -25.53
CA LEU A 403 -4.25 14.60 -25.22
C LEU A 403 -4.06 13.75 -23.96
N PHE A 404 -3.15 12.78 -24.00
CA PHE A 404 -2.84 11.91 -22.85
C PHE A 404 -2.06 12.66 -21.76
N MET A 405 -1.24 13.65 -22.13
CA MET A 405 -0.42 14.45 -21.22
C MET A 405 0.24 13.59 -20.13
N PHE A 406 0.13 13.97 -18.86
CA PHE A 406 0.74 13.27 -17.72
C PHE A 406 -0.23 12.36 -16.95
N ASP A 407 -1.54 12.48 -17.23
CA ASP A 407 -2.65 11.93 -16.45
C ASP A 407 -3.55 10.94 -17.24
N LYS A 408 -3.20 10.62 -18.50
CA LYS A 408 -3.99 9.80 -19.44
C LYS A 408 -5.39 10.37 -19.72
N ASN A 409 -5.62 11.67 -19.49
CA ASN A 409 -6.94 12.29 -19.60
C ASN A 409 -8.04 11.61 -18.74
N ARG A 410 -7.67 11.16 -17.52
CA ARG A 410 -8.61 10.47 -16.61
C ARG A 410 -9.84 11.30 -16.25
N LYS A 411 -9.68 12.63 -16.12
CA LYS A 411 -10.75 13.54 -15.69
C LYS A 411 -11.95 13.56 -16.65
N GLN A 412 -11.73 13.42 -17.97
CA GLN A 412 -12.83 13.29 -18.92
C GLN A 412 -13.51 11.90 -18.90
N PHE A 413 -12.75 10.84 -18.63
CA PHE A 413 -13.28 9.48 -18.48
C PHE A 413 -14.26 9.37 -17.29
N ASP A 414 -13.94 10.01 -16.16
CA ASP A 414 -14.80 10.01 -14.97
C ASP A 414 -16.05 10.90 -15.13
N LYS A 415 -15.98 12.00 -15.89
CA LYS A 415 -17.16 12.82 -16.25
C LYS A 415 -18.17 12.03 -17.09
N ARG A 416 -17.72 11.23 -18.06
CA ARG A 416 -18.61 10.38 -18.90
C ARG A 416 -19.34 9.31 -18.07
N LYS A 417 -18.67 8.69 -17.09
CA LYS A 417 -19.31 7.74 -16.14
C LYS A 417 -20.36 8.37 -15.23
N LYS A 418 -20.24 9.66 -14.88
CA LYS A 418 -21.26 10.37 -14.11
C LYS A 418 -22.52 10.62 -14.94
N ILE A 419 -22.39 10.91 -16.23
CA ILE A 419 -23.54 11.14 -17.13
C ILE A 419 -24.33 9.84 -17.37
N ASP A 420 -23.64 8.71 -17.55
CA ASP A 420 -24.30 7.40 -17.76
C ASP A 420 -25.03 6.87 -16.51
N ARG A 421 -24.65 7.32 -15.30
CA ARG A 421 -25.35 6.95 -14.06
C ARG A 421 -26.68 7.65 -13.83
N TRP A 422 -26.97 8.71 -14.57
CA TRP A 422 -28.24 9.47 -14.47
C TRP A 422 -29.25 9.11 -15.56
N LYS A 423 -28.90 8.18 -16.46
CA LYS A 423 -29.78 7.66 -17.52
C LYS A 423 -30.16 6.18 -17.33
N ARG A 424 -30.15 5.67 -16.11
CA ARG A 424 -30.69 4.34 -15.78
C ARG A 424 -31.69 4.44 -14.65
#